data_AF-A0A483A9E6-F1
#
_entry.id   AF-A0A483A9E6-F1
#
_cell.length_a   1.000
_cell.length_b   1.000
_cell.length_c   1.000
_cell.angle_alpha   90.00
_cell.angle_beta   90.00
_cell.angle_gamma   90.00
#
_symmetry.space_group_name_H-M   'P 1'
#
loop_
_entity.id
_entity.type
_entity.pdbx_description
1 polymer ?
#
loop_
_entity_poly.entity_id
_entity_poly.type
_entity_poly.pdbx_seq_one_letter_code
_entity_poly.pdbx_strand_id
1 'polypeptide(L)'
;MAKRLKLAKNLLTEDGVIFISIDDNEQAQLKLLCDEIFNEKNFIANFIWKKRTTGGHDSKDVNTTHEYITCFCINSSIRGDILQLLDSGKEYPEFDPINNKSFKWDSLWTVSHGYTKNCDYPILAPDGTEVFPYMCHGKGVEVNGIARWFWSFETYQKNNKTLKISEVKNKWKVYKKVFSGKGTPIQSRISKNEIGGTSEGKSNLKELFNNNIVFENPKPVKLVQHFLNRKQKNLSF
;
A
#
# COMPACT_ATOMS: atom_id res chain seq x y z
N MET A 1 26.52 -17.43 8.89
CA MET A 1 25.05 -17.37 8.78
C MET A 1 24.44 -18.62 8.13
N ALA A 2 25.03 -19.15 7.04
CA ALA A 2 24.49 -20.23 6.21
C ALA A 2 23.86 -21.43 6.95
N LYS A 3 24.54 -22.00 7.96
CA LYS A 3 24.04 -23.15 8.75
C LYS A 3 22.64 -22.89 9.35
N ARG A 4 22.41 -21.69 9.88
CA ARG A 4 21.13 -21.32 10.51
C ARG A 4 20.03 -21.11 9.47
N LEU A 5 20.35 -20.49 8.33
CA LEU A 5 19.38 -20.28 7.25
C LEU A 5 18.95 -21.60 6.59
N LYS A 6 19.87 -22.56 6.44
CA LYS A 6 19.54 -23.92 5.97
C LYS A 6 18.59 -24.62 6.94
N LEU A 7 18.83 -24.51 8.25
CA LEU A 7 17.92 -25.05 9.26
C LEU A 7 16.54 -24.34 9.24
N ALA A 8 16.52 -23.01 9.17
CA ALA A 8 15.28 -22.23 9.10
C ALA A 8 14.44 -22.61 7.88
N LYS A 9 15.06 -22.81 6.71
CA LYS A 9 14.37 -23.29 5.50
C LYS A 9 13.65 -24.62 5.74
N ASN A 10 14.27 -25.55 6.47
CA ASN A 10 13.69 -26.86 6.75
C ASN A 10 12.50 -26.81 7.72
N LEU A 11 12.35 -25.72 8.49
CA LEU A 11 11.25 -25.53 9.43
C LEU A 11 10.05 -24.81 8.81
N LEU A 12 10.22 -24.18 7.64
CA LEU A 12 9.16 -23.44 6.97
C LEU A 12 8.27 -24.39 6.16
N THR A 13 6.97 -24.16 6.23
CA THR A 13 5.98 -24.81 5.36
C THR A 13 6.15 -24.37 3.91
N GLU A 14 5.50 -25.06 2.97
CA GLU A 14 5.55 -24.68 1.54
C GLU A 14 5.06 -23.24 1.29
N ASP A 15 4.08 -22.79 2.07
CA ASP A 15 3.56 -21.43 2.05
C ASP A 15 4.29 -20.47 3.02
N GLY A 16 5.37 -20.96 3.63
CA GLY A 16 6.18 -20.26 4.61
C GLY A 16 7.01 -19.13 3.99
N VAL A 17 7.25 -18.11 4.80
CA VAL A 17 8.08 -16.96 4.47
C VAL A 17 9.09 -16.68 5.58
N ILE A 18 10.22 -16.11 5.18
CA ILE A 18 11.23 -15.59 6.11
C ILE A 18 11.42 -14.10 5.84
N PHE A 19 11.51 -13.33 6.92
CA PHE A 19 11.86 -11.91 6.91
C PHE A 19 13.14 -11.74 7.71
N ILE A 20 14.15 -11.08 7.14
CA ILE A 20 15.45 -10.90 7.77
C ILE A 20 15.81 -9.42 7.77
N SER A 21 15.85 -8.80 8.95
CA SER A 21 16.34 -7.43 9.12
C SER A 21 17.86 -7.37 8.91
N ILE A 22 18.33 -6.43 8.11
CA ILE A 22 19.76 -6.23 7.82
C ILE A 22 20.03 -4.75 7.49
N ASP A 23 21.21 -4.25 7.83
CA ASP A 23 21.66 -2.92 7.39
C ASP A 23 22.49 -3.03 6.11
N ASP A 24 23.02 -1.90 5.61
CA ASP A 24 23.80 -1.87 4.36
C ASP A 24 25.07 -2.73 4.38
N ASN A 25 25.66 -2.98 5.57
CA ASN A 25 26.98 -3.62 5.67
C ASN A 25 27.02 -5.02 5.05
N GLU A 26 25.94 -5.79 5.24
CA GLU A 26 25.87 -7.19 4.83
C GLU A 26 24.61 -7.50 4.00
N GLN A 27 23.88 -6.49 3.54
CA GLN A 27 22.64 -6.69 2.78
C GLN A 27 22.89 -7.49 1.50
N ALA A 28 23.92 -7.13 0.74
CA ALA A 28 24.24 -7.78 -0.53
C ALA A 28 24.69 -9.23 -0.33
N GLN A 29 25.61 -9.46 0.60
CA GLN A 29 26.15 -10.77 0.97
C GLN A 29 25.04 -11.69 1.49
N LEU A 30 24.16 -11.17 2.34
CA LEU A 30 22.99 -11.90 2.83
C LEU A 30 22.04 -12.27 1.69
N LYS A 31 21.77 -11.34 0.76
CA LYS A 31 20.88 -11.59 -0.38
C LYS A 31 21.42 -12.73 -1.26
N LEU A 32 22.70 -12.69 -1.62
CA LEU A 32 23.35 -13.75 -2.41
C LEU A 32 23.32 -15.10 -1.68
N LEU A 33 23.59 -15.11 -0.37
CA LEU A 33 23.50 -16.33 0.43
C LEU A 33 22.07 -16.87 0.49
N CYS A 34 21.07 -16.00 0.61
CA CYS A 34 19.68 -16.40 0.56
C CYS A 34 19.26 -16.90 -0.82
N ASP A 35 19.81 -16.36 -1.92
CA ASP A 35 19.55 -16.87 -3.27
C ASP A 35 20.06 -18.30 -3.42
N GLU A 36 21.24 -18.63 -2.89
CA GLU A 36 21.76 -20.01 -2.88
C GLU A 36 20.87 -20.94 -2.03
N ILE A 37 20.46 -20.51 -0.84
CA ILE A 37 19.74 -21.37 0.11
C ILE A 37 18.26 -21.52 -0.26
N PHE A 38 17.57 -20.42 -0.56
CA PHE A 38 16.13 -20.38 -0.80
C PHE A 38 15.77 -20.44 -2.29
N ASN A 39 16.75 -20.35 -3.21
CA ASN A 39 16.57 -20.13 -4.65
C ASN A 39 16.15 -18.68 -4.96
N GLU A 40 16.84 -18.07 -5.93
CA GLU A 40 16.58 -16.68 -6.38
C GLU A 40 15.11 -16.43 -6.77
N LYS A 41 14.45 -17.42 -7.40
CA LYS A 41 13.03 -17.30 -7.82
C LYS A 41 12.07 -17.09 -6.63
N ASN A 42 12.49 -17.50 -5.44
CA ASN A 42 11.73 -17.40 -4.21
C ASN A 42 11.95 -16.06 -3.48
N PHE A 43 12.78 -15.17 -4.03
CA PHE A 43 12.90 -13.81 -3.52
C PHE A 43 11.58 -13.05 -3.73
N ILE A 44 11.05 -12.48 -2.65
CA ILE A 44 9.82 -11.68 -2.70
C ILE A 44 10.16 -10.21 -2.92
N ALA A 45 10.89 -9.62 -1.97
CA ALA A 45 11.19 -8.19 -1.96
C ALA A 45 12.31 -7.89 -0.95
N ASN A 46 12.93 -6.73 -1.14
CA ASN A 46 13.75 -6.09 -0.12
C ASN A 46 12.99 -4.85 0.37
N PHE A 47 12.42 -4.93 1.57
CA PHE A 47 11.66 -3.82 2.14
C PHE A 47 12.61 -2.79 2.74
N ILE A 48 12.29 -1.51 2.56
CA ILE A 48 13.01 -0.38 3.14
C ILE A 48 12.23 0.09 4.36
N TRP A 49 12.82 -0.13 5.54
CA TRP A 49 12.28 0.36 6.80
C TRP A 49 12.96 1.67 7.19
N LYS A 50 12.19 2.77 7.19
CA LYS A 50 12.68 4.07 7.68
C LYS A 50 12.80 4.07 9.21
N LYS A 51 13.98 3.71 9.73
CA LYS A 51 14.25 3.59 11.18
C LYS A 51 14.31 4.93 11.93
N ARG A 52 14.58 6.04 11.24
CA ARG A 52 14.68 7.39 11.84
C ARG A 52 14.15 8.49 10.92
N THR A 53 13.72 9.61 11.50
CA THR A 53 13.10 10.73 10.74
C THR A 53 14.16 11.57 10.04
N THR A 54 15.11 12.02 10.85
CA THR A 54 16.39 12.62 10.47
C THR A 54 17.48 11.62 10.86
N GLY A 55 18.66 11.71 10.28
CA GLY A 55 19.80 10.99 10.84
C GLY A 55 20.84 11.91 11.45
N GLY A 56 21.98 11.35 11.82
CA GLY A 56 22.93 11.98 12.73
C GLY A 56 23.58 13.22 12.14
N HIS A 57 23.85 14.21 12.99
CA HIS A 57 24.64 15.40 12.64
C HIS A 57 26.07 15.05 12.23
N ASP A 58 26.55 13.84 12.55
CA ASP A 58 27.89 13.35 12.22
C ASP A 58 27.97 12.61 10.87
N SER A 59 26.87 12.58 10.11
CA SER A 59 26.89 12.02 8.76
C SER A 59 27.72 12.91 7.83
N LYS A 60 28.75 12.33 7.20
CA LYS A 60 29.65 13.07 6.30
C LYS A 60 29.11 13.09 4.87
N ASP A 61 28.93 11.91 4.27
CA ASP A 61 28.56 11.78 2.86
C ASP A 61 27.07 11.53 2.66
N VAL A 62 26.52 10.53 3.35
CA VAL A 62 25.11 10.14 3.23
C VAL A 62 24.50 9.95 4.61
N ASN A 63 23.34 10.58 4.80
CA ASN A 63 22.57 10.43 6.02
C ASN A 63 21.64 9.20 5.94
N THR A 64 22.17 8.00 6.20
CA THR A 64 21.40 6.75 6.13
C THR A 64 20.31 6.71 7.19
N THR A 65 19.04 6.75 6.79
CA THR A 65 17.88 6.77 7.71
C THR A 65 17.02 5.52 7.66
N HIS A 66 17.43 4.53 6.87
CA HIS A 66 16.73 3.27 6.70
C HIS A 66 17.61 2.06 7.03
N GLU A 67 16.95 0.92 7.10
CA GLU A 67 17.53 -0.43 7.05
C GLU A 67 16.66 -1.27 6.10
N TYR A 68 17.11 -2.49 5.84
CA TYR A 68 16.44 -3.43 4.96
C TYR A 68 15.77 -4.56 5.71
N ILE A 69 14.72 -5.10 5.11
CA ILE A 69 14.12 -6.37 5.51
C ILE A 69 13.99 -7.23 4.27
N THR A 70 14.88 -8.21 4.15
CA THR A 70 14.92 -9.14 3.03
C THR A 70 13.85 -10.21 3.22
N CYS A 71 13.03 -10.46 2.20
CA CYS A 71 11.94 -11.43 2.26
C CYS A 71 12.07 -12.51 1.19
N PHE A 72 11.94 -13.78 1.61
CA PHE A 72 11.89 -14.95 0.76
C PHE A 72 10.71 -15.84 1.14
N CYS A 73 10.15 -16.56 0.15
CA CYS A 73 9.23 -17.67 0.38
C CYS A 73 9.90 -19.03 0.20
N ILE A 74 9.16 -20.10 0.49
CA ILE A 74 9.56 -21.47 0.11
C ILE A 74 9.08 -21.85 -1.28
N ASN A 75 7.85 -21.48 -1.64
CA ASN A 75 7.25 -21.81 -2.93
C ASN A 75 6.80 -20.55 -3.70
N SER A 76 7.56 -20.16 -4.72
CA SER A 76 7.21 -19.02 -5.60
C SER A 76 5.96 -19.25 -6.45
N SER A 77 5.49 -20.49 -6.63
CA SER A 77 4.34 -20.80 -7.50
C SER A 77 3.01 -20.27 -6.95
N ILE A 78 2.93 -20.02 -5.63
CA ILE A 78 1.74 -19.48 -4.96
C ILE A 78 1.83 -17.96 -4.71
N ARG A 79 2.73 -17.27 -5.42
CA ARG A 79 2.92 -15.81 -5.30
C ARG A 79 1.61 -15.08 -5.56
N GLY A 80 1.31 -14.07 -4.73
CA GLY A 80 0.01 -13.39 -4.70
C GLY A 80 -0.86 -13.85 -3.52
N ASP A 81 -0.68 -15.08 -3.05
CA ASP A 81 -1.39 -15.62 -1.87
C ASP A 81 -0.48 -15.79 -0.64
N ILE A 82 0.83 -15.60 -0.82
CA ILE A 82 1.84 -15.74 0.24
C ILE A 82 1.69 -14.65 1.31
N LEU A 83 1.62 -13.40 0.86
CA LEU A 83 1.45 -12.22 1.70
C LEU A 83 0.06 -11.62 1.46
N GLN A 84 -0.65 -11.37 2.54
CA GLN A 84 -1.98 -10.83 2.51
C GLN A 84 -1.99 -9.38 2.04
N LEU A 85 -2.96 -9.15 1.18
CA LEU A 85 -3.45 -7.84 0.86
C LEU A 85 -4.23 -7.34 2.07
N LEU A 86 -3.79 -6.21 2.62
CA LEU A 86 -4.45 -5.60 3.78
C LEU A 86 -5.10 -4.30 3.32
N ASP A 87 -6.34 -4.08 3.73
CA ASP A 87 -6.95 -2.76 3.65
C ASP A 87 -6.58 -2.00 4.92
N SER A 88 -5.95 -0.84 4.76
CA SER A 88 -5.64 0.03 5.90
C SER A 88 -6.88 0.73 6.45
N GLY A 89 -8.03 0.62 5.78
CA GLY A 89 -9.28 1.30 6.09
C GLY A 89 -9.24 2.81 5.79
N LYS A 90 -8.04 3.38 5.62
CA LYS A 90 -7.84 4.82 5.34
C LYS A 90 -8.21 5.19 3.92
N GLU A 91 -8.05 4.26 2.98
CA GLU A 91 -8.31 4.53 1.56
C GLU A 91 -9.80 4.47 1.22
N TYR A 92 -10.56 3.61 1.90
CA TYR A 92 -11.98 3.36 1.69
C TYR A 92 -12.77 3.67 2.97
N PRO A 93 -12.94 4.97 3.32
CA PRO A 93 -13.49 5.38 4.62
C PRO A 93 -15.00 5.17 4.76
N GLU A 94 -15.73 4.99 3.66
CA GLU A 94 -17.19 4.85 3.65
C GLU A 94 -17.58 3.37 3.64
N PHE A 95 -18.76 3.02 4.16
CA PHE A 95 -19.28 1.65 4.12
C PHE A 95 -20.62 1.57 3.38
N ASP A 96 -20.73 0.61 2.47
CA ASP A 96 -21.96 0.32 1.74
C ASP A 96 -22.64 -0.94 2.33
N PRO A 97 -23.77 -0.79 3.05
CA PRO A 97 -24.46 -1.91 3.68
C PRO A 97 -25.12 -2.87 2.67
N ILE A 98 -25.45 -2.41 1.46
CA ILE A 98 -26.08 -3.24 0.43
C ILE A 98 -25.04 -4.21 -0.15
N ASN A 99 -23.85 -3.69 -0.43
CA ASN A 99 -22.76 -4.48 -0.99
C ASN A 99 -21.88 -5.14 0.08
N ASN A 100 -22.12 -4.84 1.36
CA ASN A 100 -21.31 -5.25 2.51
C ASN A 100 -19.81 -4.99 2.30
N LYS A 101 -19.47 -3.79 1.79
CA LYS A 101 -18.10 -3.42 1.40
C LYS A 101 -17.80 -1.97 1.71
N SER A 102 -16.56 -1.70 2.15
CA SER A 102 -16.05 -0.35 2.23
C SER A 102 -15.78 0.24 0.84
N PHE A 103 -15.92 1.55 0.68
CA PHE A 103 -15.70 2.25 -0.59
C PHE A 103 -15.15 3.66 -0.38
N LYS A 104 -14.72 4.30 -1.48
CA LYS A 104 -14.38 5.71 -1.54
C LYS A 104 -15.08 6.38 -2.71
N TRP A 105 -15.30 7.68 -2.60
CA TRP A 105 -15.75 8.50 -3.72
C TRP A 105 -14.58 8.85 -4.61
N ASP A 106 -14.67 8.51 -5.88
CA ASP A 106 -13.67 8.88 -6.88
C ASP A 106 -14.34 9.60 -8.06
N SER A 107 -13.58 10.43 -8.76
CA SER A 107 -14.09 11.22 -9.87
C SER A 107 -14.66 10.30 -10.95
N LEU A 108 -15.83 10.64 -11.50
CA LEU A 108 -16.42 9.88 -12.59
C LEU A 108 -15.66 10.10 -13.92
N TRP A 109 -14.83 11.13 -14.05
CA TRP A 109 -14.06 11.38 -15.26
C TRP A 109 -12.63 10.85 -15.19
N THR A 110 -12.04 10.59 -16.35
CA THR A 110 -10.64 10.17 -16.51
C THR A 110 -10.05 10.69 -17.81
N VAL A 111 -8.71 10.82 -17.86
CA VAL A 111 -7.92 11.13 -19.06
C VAL A 111 -7.11 9.94 -19.58
N SER A 112 -7.05 8.83 -18.83
CA SER A 112 -6.15 7.70 -19.13
C SER A 112 -6.72 6.67 -20.10
N HIS A 113 -7.99 6.76 -20.49
CA HIS A 113 -8.70 5.74 -21.27
C HIS A 113 -8.99 6.13 -22.73
N GLY A 114 -8.45 7.25 -23.21
CA GLY A 114 -8.72 7.79 -24.54
C GLY A 114 -10.17 8.24 -24.75
N TYR A 115 -10.42 9.08 -25.75
CA TYR A 115 -11.76 9.61 -26.03
C TYR A 115 -12.73 8.56 -26.53
N THR A 116 -13.99 8.64 -26.10
CA THR A 116 -15.11 7.99 -26.79
C THR A 116 -16.37 8.84 -26.68
N LYS A 117 -17.07 9.04 -27.81
CA LYS A 117 -18.31 9.83 -27.88
C LYS A 117 -19.38 9.40 -26.87
N ASN A 118 -19.55 8.09 -26.64
CA ASN A 118 -20.57 7.57 -25.71
C ASN A 118 -20.26 7.84 -24.23
N CYS A 119 -19.10 8.43 -23.91
CA CYS A 119 -18.67 8.83 -22.58
C CYS A 119 -18.49 10.35 -22.46
N ASP A 120 -18.99 11.11 -23.42
CA ASP A 120 -18.95 12.57 -23.46
C ASP A 120 -20.39 13.07 -23.61
N TYR A 121 -21.04 13.31 -22.47
CA TYR A 121 -22.43 13.74 -22.37
C TYR A 121 -22.63 14.55 -21.09
N PRO A 122 -23.62 15.45 -21.03
CA PRO A 122 -23.90 16.20 -19.81
C PRO A 122 -24.52 15.32 -18.73
N ILE A 123 -24.13 15.58 -17.48
CA ILE A 123 -24.82 15.09 -16.27
C ILE A 123 -25.37 16.32 -15.54
N LEU A 124 -26.67 16.33 -15.26
CA LEU A 124 -27.33 17.45 -14.59
C LEU A 124 -27.02 17.46 -13.10
N ALA A 125 -26.54 18.60 -12.61
CA ALA A 125 -26.43 18.89 -11.19
C ALA A 125 -27.82 19.25 -10.59
N PRO A 126 -27.96 19.24 -9.25
CA PRO A 126 -29.24 19.55 -8.59
C PRO A 126 -29.84 20.93 -8.92
N ASP A 127 -29.01 21.90 -9.30
CA ASP A 127 -29.42 23.25 -9.71
C ASP A 127 -29.75 23.35 -11.22
N GLY A 128 -29.70 22.23 -11.94
CA GLY A 128 -29.89 22.17 -13.40
C GLY A 128 -28.63 22.44 -14.23
N THR A 129 -27.48 22.73 -13.61
CA THR A 129 -26.22 22.94 -14.32
C THR A 129 -25.77 21.67 -15.04
N GLU A 130 -25.41 21.78 -16.33
CA GLU A 130 -24.81 20.68 -17.08
C GLU A 130 -23.33 20.52 -16.72
N VAL A 131 -22.97 19.33 -16.22
CA VAL A 131 -21.59 18.96 -15.91
C VAL A 131 -21.07 18.03 -16.98
N PHE A 132 -19.92 18.37 -17.56
CA PHE A 132 -19.19 17.55 -18.53
C PHE A 132 -17.90 17.00 -17.91
N PRO A 133 -17.28 15.95 -18.50
CA PRO A 133 -15.99 15.48 -18.02
C PRO A 133 -14.95 16.61 -18.13
N TYR A 134 -14.14 16.77 -17.08
CA TYR A 134 -13.22 17.90 -16.92
C TYR A 134 -12.24 18.00 -18.10
N MET A 135 -12.07 19.18 -18.71
CA MET A 135 -11.21 19.43 -19.89
C MET A 135 -11.75 18.96 -21.26
N CYS A 136 -12.98 18.44 -21.38
CA CYS A 136 -13.55 18.08 -22.69
C CYS A 136 -13.98 19.30 -23.52
N HIS A 137 -14.32 20.41 -22.86
CA HIS A 137 -14.96 21.58 -23.48
C HIS A 137 -14.27 22.89 -23.09
N GLY A 138 -12.94 22.91 -23.16
CA GLY A 138 -12.16 24.15 -23.07
C GLY A 138 -12.18 24.87 -24.42
N LYS A 139 -12.44 26.19 -24.41
CA LYS A 139 -12.50 27.08 -25.59
C LYS A 139 -11.45 26.73 -26.67
N GLY A 140 -11.87 26.00 -27.70
CA GLY A 140 -11.24 25.97 -29.02
C GLY A 140 -9.80 25.46 -29.13
N VAL A 141 -9.25 24.72 -28.16
CA VAL A 141 -7.90 24.14 -28.28
C VAL A 141 -7.96 22.64 -28.08
N GLU A 142 -7.56 21.88 -29.10
CA GLU A 142 -7.25 20.46 -28.99
C GLU A 142 -6.12 20.28 -27.96
N VAL A 143 -6.49 19.92 -26.73
CA VAL A 143 -5.52 19.56 -25.70
C VAL A 143 -5.39 18.05 -25.73
N ASN A 144 -4.18 17.56 -25.99
CA ASN A 144 -3.87 16.13 -25.90
C ASN A 144 -4.32 15.57 -24.55
N GLY A 145 -5.23 14.58 -24.58
CA GLY A 145 -5.88 13.97 -23.42
C GLY A 145 -7.34 14.41 -23.24
N ILE A 146 -8.21 14.08 -24.20
CA ILE A 146 -9.64 14.34 -24.05
C ILE A 146 -10.15 13.49 -22.88
N ALA A 147 -10.60 14.16 -21.81
CA ALA A 147 -11.22 13.45 -20.71
C ALA A 147 -12.52 12.78 -21.18
N ARG A 148 -13.04 11.90 -20.35
CA ARG A 148 -14.33 11.26 -20.58
C ARG A 148 -14.90 10.81 -19.26
N TRP A 149 -16.19 10.54 -19.23
CA TRP A 149 -16.75 9.72 -18.17
C TRP A 149 -16.19 8.30 -18.23
N PHE A 150 -16.00 7.70 -17.06
CA PHE A 150 -15.76 6.27 -16.93
C PHE A 150 -16.96 5.45 -17.42
N TRP A 151 -18.16 6.03 -17.38
CA TRP A 151 -19.40 5.35 -17.74
C TRP A 151 -19.88 5.78 -19.11
N SER A 152 -20.27 4.80 -19.93
CA SER A 152 -21.10 5.09 -21.11
C SER A 152 -22.44 5.66 -20.68
N PHE A 153 -23.13 6.38 -21.58
CA PHE A 153 -24.46 6.91 -21.30
C PHE A 153 -25.44 5.82 -20.82
N GLU A 154 -25.37 4.64 -21.41
CA GLU A 154 -26.18 3.48 -21.00
C GLU A 154 -25.87 3.04 -19.56
N THR A 155 -24.59 2.98 -19.18
CA THR A 155 -24.17 2.61 -17.83
C THR A 155 -24.62 3.66 -16.82
N TYR A 156 -24.55 4.95 -17.20
CA TYR A 156 -25.07 6.04 -16.41
C TYR A 156 -26.59 5.93 -16.20
N GLN A 157 -27.37 5.68 -17.24
CA GLN A 157 -28.83 5.51 -17.11
C GLN A 157 -29.20 4.41 -16.11
N LYS A 158 -28.43 3.31 -16.08
CA LYS A 158 -28.65 2.19 -15.15
C LYS A 158 -28.23 2.52 -13.71
N ASN A 159 -27.19 3.34 -13.52
CA ASN A 159 -26.52 3.48 -12.22
C ASN A 159 -26.54 4.90 -11.63
N ASN A 160 -27.20 5.89 -12.27
CA ASN A 160 -27.14 7.30 -11.87
C ASN A 160 -27.48 7.56 -10.39
N LYS A 161 -28.40 6.79 -9.81
CA LYS A 161 -28.82 6.90 -8.39
C LYS A 161 -27.69 6.60 -7.40
N THR A 162 -26.61 5.97 -7.86
CA THR A 162 -25.46 5.61 -7.03
C THR A 162 -24.35 6.67 -7.06
N LEU A 163 -24.46 7.67 -7.93
CA LEU A 163 -23.49 8.75 -8.06
C LEU A 163 -23.68 9.77 -6.93
N LYS A 164 -22.58 10.39 -6.54
CA LYS A 164 -22.60 11.59 -5.70
C LYS A 164 -22.27 12.78 -6.58
N ILE A 165 -23.17 13.77 -6.60
CA ILE A 165 -22.95 15.06 -7.25
C ILE A 165 -22.83 16.10 -6.15
N SER A 166 -21.69 16.78 -6.08
CA SER A 166 -21.44 17.77 -5.03
C SER A 166 -20.64 18.95 -5.55
N GLU A 167 -20.93 20.12 -5.01
CA GLU A 167 -20.22 21.36 -5.33
C GLU A 167 -18.91 21.45 -4.54
N VAL A 168 -17.81 21.75 -5.23
CA VAL A 168 -16.49 21.94 -4.63
C VAL A 168 -15.84 23.17 -5.25
N LYS A 169 -15.58 24.21 -4.45
CA LYS A 169 -15.03 25.49 -4.92
C LYS A 169 -15.84 26.09 -6.07
N ASN A 170 -17.16 26.19 -5.89
CA ASN A 170 -18.12 26.75 -6.86
C ASN A 170 -18.17 26.02 -8.20
N LYS A 171 -17.86 24.71 -8.22
CA LYS A 171 -17.95 23.85 -9.39
C LYS A 171 -18.57 22.52 -9.01
N TRP A 172 -19.58 22.10 -9.76
CA TRP A 172 -20.16 20.77 -9.62
C TRP A 172 -19.18 19.69 -10.05
N LYS A 173 -19.11 18.61 -9.25
CA LYS A 173 -18.31 17.43 -9.52
C LYS A 173 -19.16 16.18 -9.37
N VAL A 174 -18.91 15.21 -10.23
CA VAL A 174 -19.60 13.92 -10.25
C VAL A 174 -18.64 12.82 -9.80
N TYR A 175 -19.08 12.02 -8.83
CA TYR A 175 -18.30 10.97 -8.20
C TYR A 175 -19.01 9.62 -8.29
N LYS A 176 -18.23 8.57 -8.49
CA LYS A 176 -18.66 7.16 -8.39
C LYS A 176 -18.10 6.49 -7.15
N LYS A 177 -18.75 5.43 -6.70
CA LYS A 177 -18.20 4.53 -5.69
C LYS A 177 -17.08 3.69 -6.32
N VAL A 178 -15.93 3.64 -5.65
CA VAL A 178 -14.88 2.65 -5.89
C VAL A 178 -14.80 1.80 -4.64
N PHE A 179 -15.21 0.54 -4.76
CA PHE A 179 -15.22 -0.39 -3.65
C PHE A 179 -13.80 -0.88 -3.34
N SER A 180 -13.57 -1.16 -2.06
CA SER A 180 -12.38 -1.86 -1.58
C SER A 180 -12.18 -3.16 -2.35
N GLY A 181 -10.94 -3.35 -2.84
CA GLY A 181 -10.49 -4.63 -3.38
C GLY A 181 -10.24 -5.63 -2.25
N LYS A 182 -9.47 -6.69 -2.52
CA LYS A 182 -9.01 -7.64 -1.48
C LYS A 182 -8.01 -7.02 -0.48
N GLY A 183 -7.80 -5.71 -0.51
CA GLY A 183 -6.73 -4.98 0.17
C GLY A 183 -5.62 -4.55 -0.79
N THR A 184 -4.57 -3.96 -0.23
CA THR A 184 -3.39 -3.51 -0.99
C THR A 184 -2.15 -4.34 -0.64
N PRO A 185 -1.28 -4.62 -1.63
CA PRO A 185 0.00 -5.26 -1.35
C PRO A 185 0.83 -4.37 -0.43
N ILE A 186 1.75 -4.99 0.31
CA ILE A 186 2.72 -4.26 1.11
C ILE A 186 3.58 -3.36 0.20
N GLN A 187 3.72 -2.09 0.55
CA GLN A 187 4.65 -1.22 -0.16
C GLN A 187 6.09 -1.61 0.20
N SER A 188 6.97 -1.67 -0.80
CA SER A 188 8.39 -1.97 -0.58
C SER A 188 9.08 -0.92 0.28
N ARG A 189 8.60 0.33 0.28
CA ARG A 189 9.05 1.40 1.16
C ARG A 189 8.02 1.67 2.24
N ILE A 190 8.34 1.30 3.48
CA ILE A 190 7.37 1.38 4.57
C ILE A 190 7.64 2.61 5.44
N SER A 191 6.59 3.37 5.75
CA SER A 191 6.69 4.64 6.47
C SER A 191 6.97 4.43 7.95
N LYS A 192 7.91 5.22 8.52
CA LYS A 192 8.16 5.23 9.98
C LYS A 192 6.88 5.45 10.79
N ASN A 193 5.98 6.30 10.31
CA ASN A 193 4.73 6.61 11.03
C ASN A 193 3.80 5.38 11.14
N GLU A 194 3.95 4.41 10.24
CA GLU A 194 3.14 3.19 10.21
C GLU A 194 3.73 2.10 11.12
N ILE A 195 5.04 1.88 11.04
CA ILE A 195 5.71 0.72 11.64
C ILE A 195 6.69 1.07 12.78
N GLY A 196 6.81 2.34 13.09
CA GLY A 196 7.71 2.88 14.11
C GLY A 196 9.17 2.94 13.67
N GLY A 197 9.98 3.70 14.41
CA GLY A 197 11.45 3.76 14.25
C GLY A 197 12.21 3.22 15.46
N THR A 198 13.54 3.18 15.42
CA THR A 198 14.38 2.64 16.51
C THR A 198 14.08 3.26 17.87
N SER A 199 13.72 4.55 17.92
CA SER A 199 13.32 5.23 19.16
C SER A 199 12.08 4.62 19.79
N GLU A 200 11.07 4.24 18.98
CA GLU A 200 9.85 3.60 19.47
C GLU A 200 10.13 2.21 20.04
N GLY A 201 11.02 1.44 19.39
CA GLY A 201 11.46 0.14 19.93
C GLY A 201 12.09 0.27 21.31
N LYS A 202 12.95 1.28 21.52
CA LYS A 202 13.55 1.57 22.83
C LYS A 202 12.49 1.97 23.85
N SER A 203 11.54 2.83 23.48
CA SER A 203 10.46 3.25 24.37
C SER A 203 9.55 2.10 24.79
N ASN A 204 9.17 1.21 23.86
CA ASN A 204 8.32 0.05 24.16
C ASN A 204 8.96 -0.87 25.22
N LEU A 205 10.28 -1.10 25.13
CA LEU A 205 10.99 -1.92 26.12
C LEU A 205 11.19 -1.20 27.45
N LYS A 206 11.52 0.08 27.45
CA LYS A 206 11.63 0.86 28.69
C LYS A 206 10.32 0.82 29.47
N GLU A 207 9.19 1.04 28.81
CA GLU A 207 7.87 1.01 29.42
C GLU A 207 7.57 -0.37 30.04
N LEU A 208 7.93 -1.45 29.36
CA LEU A 208 7.75 -2.82 29.85
C LEU A 208 8.62 -3.15 31.09
N PHE A 209 9.78 -2.51 31.22
CA PHE A 209 10.77 -2.78 32.28
C PHE A 209 10.92 -1.64 33.29
N ASN A 210 9.83 -0.95 33.62
CA ASN A 210 9.81 0.14 34.63
C ASN A 210 10.86 1.23 34.37
N ASN A 211 10.96 1.67 33.11
CA ASN A 211 11.92 2.64 32.59
C ASN A 211 13.41 2.22 32.64
N ASN A 212 13.70 0.96 32.93
CA ASN A 212 15.06 0.43 32.86
C ASN A 212 15.46 0.11 31.41
N ILE A 213 16.70 0.45 31.06
CA ILE A 213 17.29 0.05 29.77
C ILE A 213 17.83 -1.37 29.91
N VAL A 214 17.10 -2.34 29.37
CA VAL A 214 17.50 -3.76 29.39
C VAL A 214 18.06 -4.26 28.06
N PHE A 215 17.81 -3.53 26.96
CA PHE A 215 18.25 -3.90 25.62
C PHE A 215 18.42 -2.68 24.73
N GLU A 216 19.53 -2.59 24.01
CA GLU A 216 19.92 -1.36 23.30
C GLU A 216 19.32 -1.23 21.90
N ASN A 217 19.18 -2.35 21.18
CA ASN A 217 18.84 -2.33 19.75
C ASN A 217 17.55 -3.09 19.41
N PRO A 218 16.44 -2.84 20.12
CA PRO A 218 15.20 -3.53 19.81
C PRO A 218 14.55 -3.00 18.53
N LYS A 219 13.92 -3.92 17.80
CA LYS A 219 13.00 -3.54 16.72
C LYS A 219 11.66 -3.10 17.33
N PRO A 220 10.94 -2.14 16.71
CA PRO A 220 9.62 -1.72 17.19
C PRO A 220 8.61 -2.87 17.14
N VAL A 221 7.71 -2.93 18.12
CA VAL A 221 6.63 -3.93 18.15
C VAL A 221 5.75 -3.83 16.90
N LYS A 222 5.42 -2.60 16.47
CA LYS A 222 4.64 -2.33 15.27
C LYS A 222 5.28 -2.86 13.99
N LEU A 223 6.62 -2.85 13.90
CA LEU A 223 7.34 -3.41 12.76
C LEU A 223 7.11 -4.92 12.66
N VAL A 224 7.25 -5.63 13.78
CA VAL A 224 7.07 -7.08 13.83
C VAL A 224 5.61 -7.44 13.54
N GLN A 225 4.66 -6.75 14.17
CA GLN A 225 3.22 -6.91 13.92
C GLN A 225 2.87 -6.67 12.44
N HIS A 226 3.46 -5.66 11.81
CA HIS A 226 3.20 -5.35 10.40
C HIS A 226 3.48 -6.56 9.50
N PHE A 227 4.61 -7.25 9.68
CA PHE A 227 4.93 -8.42 8.85
C PHE A 227 4.19 -9.69 9.29
N LEU A 228 3.93 -9.88 10.59
CA LEU A 228 3.14 -11.02 11.08
C LEU A 228 1.72 -10.99 10.50
N ASN A 229 1.07 -9.82 10.52
CA ASN A 229 -0.28 -9.64 10.00
C ASN A 229 -0.38 -9.87 8.48
N ARG A 230 0.75 -9.80 7.75
CA ARG A 230 0.79 -10.13 6.32
C ARG A 230 0.71 -11.63 6.06
N LYS A 231 0.84 -12.50 7.05
CA LYS A 231 0.68 -13.95 6.85
C LYS A 231 -0.59 -14.50 7.49
N GLN A 232 -0.99 -13.98 8.65
CA GLN A 232 -2.08 -14.54 9.46
C GLN A 232 -3.45 -14.43 8.79
N LYS A 233 -4.00 -15.53 8.25
CA LYS A 233 -5.41 -15.56 7.83
C LYS A 233 -6.24 -15.62 9.11
N ASN A 234 -6.71 -14.46 9.60
CA ASN A 234 -7.60 -14.32 10.75
C ASN A 234 -7.17 -15.11 12.00
N LEU A 235 -6.20 -14.60 12.76
CA LEU A 235 -6.07 -14.99 14.17
C LEU A 235 -6.87 -13.98 15.00
N SER A 236 -8.12 -14.34 15.30
CA SER A 236 -8.83 -13.81 16.48
C SER A 236 -8.19 -14.45 17.70
N PHE A 237 -7.42 -13.65 18.46
CA PHE A 237 -7.06 -13.97 19.84
C PHE A 237 -8.20 -13.59 20.78
#